data_AF-A0A438IW50-F1
#
_entry.id   AF-A0A438IW50-F1
#
_cell.length_a   1.000
_cell.length_b   1.000
_cell.length_c   1.000
_cell.angle_alpha   90.00
_cell.angle_beta   90.00
_cell.angle_gamma   90.00
#
_symmetry.space_group_name_H-M   'P 1'
#
loop_
_entity.id
_entity.type
_entity.pdbx_description
1 polymer ?
#
loop_
_entity_poly.entity_id
_entity_poly.type
_entity_poly.pdbx_seq_one_letter_code
_entity_poly.pdbx_strand_id
1 'polypeptide(L)'
;MGSDKASSSSVTPTEEFKGHRDICVLVVDCDPTCLMIVSGMLRALTYEEGGCGVDLVMTELHMPDMYGLDLLDEIRRTSKLPVVIMSADSNEDVMLKSLRRGAEYYLVKPVLMEM
;
A
#
# COMPACT_ATOMS: atom_id res chain seq x y z
N MET A 1 45.03 -21.29 -37.96
CA MET A 1 44.03 -20.21 -37.86
C MET A 1 42.69 -20.83 -38.23
N GLY A 2 41.91 -21.39 -37.31
CA GLY A 2 41.55 -20.80 -36.01
C GLY A 2 40.35 -19.86 -36.24
N SER A 3 39.23 -20.42 -36.69
CA SER A 3 37.94 -19.69 -36.78
C SER A 3 37.12 -20.11 -35.57
N ASP A 4 37.15 -19.27 -34.54
CA ASP A 4 36.42 -19.51 -33.31
C ASP A 4 34.91 -19.41 -33.55
N LYS A 5 34.22 -20.52 -33.31
CA LYS A 5 32.80 -20.56 -32.98
C LYS A 5 32.65 -20.26 -31.49
N ALA A 6 31.83 -19.28 -31.13
CA ALA A 6 30.94 -19.33 -29.96
C ALA A 6 29.95 -18.16 -30.07
N SER A 7 28.68 -18.41 -30.37
CA SER A 7 27.62 -18.87 -29.44
C SER A 7 26.81 -17.70 -28.92
N SER A 8 25.53 -17.74 -29.26
CA SER A 8 24.45 -16.90 -28.79
C SER A 8 24.48 -16.69 -27.27
N SER A 9 24.44 -15.44 -26.82
CA SER A 9 23.93 -15.10 -25.50
C SER A 9 22.49 -14.62 -25.67
N SER A 10 21.59 -15.60 -25.74
CA SER A 10 20.18 -15.40 -25.40
C SER A 10 20.11 -14.85 -23.98
N VAL A 11 19.70 -13.59 -23.84
CA VAL A 11 19.28 -13.04 -22.55
C VAL A 11 18.05 -13.86 -22.13
N THR A 12 18.24 -14.70 -21.12
CA THR A 12 17.22 -15.51 -20.46
C THR A 12 17.12 -15.03 -19.02
N PRO A 13 15.95 -15.21 -18.39
CA PRO A 13 15.22 -14.18 -17.67
C PRO A 13 15.93 -13.78 -16.38
N THR A 14 16.11 -12.47 -16.16
CA THR A 14 16.44 -11.96 -14.83
C THR A 14 15.20 -12.14 -13.96
N GLU A 15 15.22 -13.27 -13.26
CA GLU A 15 14.35 -13.69 -12.17
C GLU A 15 12.86 -13.48 -12.45
N GLU A 16 12.17 -14.58 -12.76
CA GLU A 16 10.75 -14.68 -12.46
C GLU A 16 10.58 -14.17 -11.02
N PHE A 17 10.00 -12.98 -10.86
CA PHE A 17 9.44 -12.54 -9.60
C PHE A 17 8.52 -13.68 -9.19
N LYS A 18 8.99 -14.52 -8.25
CA LYS A 18 8.15 -15.52 -7.60
C LYS A 18 7.01 -14.72 -7.02
N GLY A 19 5.84 -14.80 -7.66
CA GLY A 19 4.66 -14.06 -7.26
C GLY A 19 4.55 -14.17 -5.75
N HIS A 20 4.69 -13.02 -5.06
CA HIS A 20 4.18 -12.92 -3.72
C HIS A 20 2.72 -13.38 -3.80
N ARG A 21 2.21 -14.06 -2.75
CA ARG A 21 0.76 -14.20 -2.63
C ARG A 21 0.14 -12.84 -2.90
N ASP A 22 -0.93 -12.79 -3.68
CA ASP A 22 -1.62 -11.55 -4.03
C ASP A 22 -1.83 -10.75 -2.75
N ILE A 23 -1.07 -9.66 -2.57
CA ILE A 23 -1.14 -8.85 -1.34
C ILE A 23 -2.48 -8.15 -1.38
N CYS A 24 -3.30 -8.43 -0.37
CA CYS A 24 -4.65 -7.90 -0.28
C CYS A 24 -4.66 -6.63 0.57
N VAL A 25 -5.02 -5.50 -0.05
CA VAL A 25 -5.07 -4.20 0.60
C VAL A 25 -6.52 -3.81 0.86
N LEU A 26 -6.85 -3.47 2.10
CA LEU A 26 -8.13 -2.86 2.45
C LEU A 26 -7.96 -1.34 2.47
N VAL A 27 -8.59 -0.67 1.50
CA VAL A 27 -8.62 0.79 1.44
C VAL A 27 -9.92 1.29 2.07
N VAL A 28 -9.81 2.15 3.10
CA VAL A 28 -10.93 2.74 3.83
C VAL A 28 -10.86 4.25 3.65
N ASP A 29 -11.73 4.82 2.83
CA ASP A 29 -11.69 6.24 2.51
C ASP A 29 -13.10 6.77 2.27
N CYS A 30 -13.41 7.95 2.80
CA CYS A 30 -14.71 8.58 2.59
C CYS A 30 -14.80 9.34 1.26
N ASP A 31 -13.68 9.57 0.57
CA ASP A 31 -13.66 10.17 -0.77
C ASP A 31 -13.59 9.09 -1.86
N PRO A 32 -14.65 8.91 -2.67
CA PRO A 32 -14.67 7.97 -3.78
C PRO A 32 -13.57 8.21 -4.82
N THR A 33 -13.11 9.45 -4.98
CA THR A 33 -12.02 9.80 -5.90
C THR A 33 -10.71 9.22 -5.43
N CYS A 34 -10.42 9.36 -4.13
CA CYS A 34 -9.25 8.75 -3.50
C CYS A 34 -9.29 7.23 -3.62
N LEU A 35 -10.44 6.61 -3.36
CA LEU A 35 -10.62 5.16 -3.59
C LEU A 35 -10.25 4.82 -5.03
N MET A 36 -10.92 5.40 -6.04
CA MET A 36 -10.65 5.09 -7.44
C MET A 36 -9.18 5.22 -7.86
N ILE A 37 -8.49 6.26 -7.38
CA ILE A 37 -7.08 6.49 -7.69
C ILE A 37 -6.22 5.41 -7.03
N VAL A 38 -6.37 5.20 -5.72
CA VAL A 38 -5.58 4.21 -4.98
C VAL A 38 -5.87 2.79 -5.49
N SER A 39 -7.12 2.44 -5.77
CA SER A 39 -7.52 1.18 -6.40
C SER A 39 -6.83 0.98 -7.75
N GLY A 40 -6.84 2.01 -8.60
CA GLY A 40 -6.17 1.96 -9.90
C GLY A 40 -4.65 1.75 -9.77
N MET A 41 -4.04 2.46 -8.83
CA MET A 41 -2.61 2.34 -8.48
C MET A 41 -2.25 0.93 -8.00
N LEU A 42 -3.04 0.38 -7.06
CA LEU A 42 -2.85 -0.97 -6.52
C LEU A 42 -2.98 -2.03 -7.61
N ARG A 43 -4.03 -1.95 -8.44
CA ARG A 43 -4.26 -2.90 -9.55
C ARG A 43 -3.15 -2.85 -10.59
N ALA A 44 -2.60 -1.66 -10.88
CA ALA A 44 -1.46 -1.51 -11.79
C ALA A 44 -0.20 -2.21 -11.27
N LEU A 45 -0.07 -2.37 -9.95
CA LEU A 45 1.02 -3.06 -9.27
C LEU A 45 0.66 -4.50 -8.87
N THR A 46 -0.40 -5.08 -9.45
CA THR A 46 -0.87 -6.45 -9.17
C THR A 46 -1.37 -6.71 -7.75
N TYR A 47 -1.76 -5.66 -7.02
CA TYR A 47 -2.41 -5.78 -5.71
C TYR A 47 -3.93 -5.86 -5.85
N GLU A 48 -4.57 -6.63 -4.96
CA GLU A 48 -6.01 -6.80 -4.93
C GLU A 48 -6.66 -6.05 -3.76
N GLU A 49 -7.90 -5.60 -3.98
CA GLU A 49 -8.70 -4.91 -2.97
C GLU A 49 -9.71 -5.85 -2.33
N GLY A 50 -9.49 -6.20 -1.06
CA GLY A 50 -10.43 -6.93 -0.21
C GLY A 50 -10.86 -8.34 -0.69
N GLY A 51 -11.51 -9.10 0.21
CA GLY A 51 -12.19 -10.36 -0.12
C GLY A 51 -12.05 -11.45 0.96
N CYS A 52 -10.82 -11.88 1.25
CA CYS A 52 -10.48 -12.76 2.39
C CYS A 52 -8.96 -12.76 2.62
N GLY A 53 -8.51 -12.41 3.83
CA GLY A 53 -7.07 -12.36 4.18
C GLY A 53 -6.41 -11.03 3.80
N VAL A 54 -6.77 -9.95 4.51
CA VAL A 54 -6.14 -8.63 4.34
C VAL A 54 -4.71 -8.66 4.88
N ASP A 55 -3.76 -8.12 4.12
CA ASP A 55 -2.35 -8.00 4.48
C ASP A 55 -1.96 -6.57 4.89
N LEU A 56 -2.73 -5.57 4.44
CA LEU A 56 -2.49 -4.15 4.72
C LEU A 56 -3.82 -3.37 4.78
N VAL A 57 -3.94 -2.43 5.72
CA VAL A 57 -5.01 -1.43 5.73
C VAL A 57 -4.44 -0.07 5.35
N MET A 58 -5.09 0.63 4.43
CA MET A 58 -4.86 2.05 4.16
C MET A 58 -6.14 2.79 4.54
N THR A 59 -6.11 3.65 5.55
CA THR A 59 -7.33 4.32 6.06
C THR A 59 -7.21 5.83 6.04
N GLU A 60 -8.28 6.52 5.64
CA GLU A 60 -8.45 7.96 5.85
C GLU A 60 -8.42 8.26 7.36
N LEU A 61 -7.78 9.36 7.72
CA LEU A 61 -7.73 9.87 9.08
C LEU A 61 -9.07 10.48 9.51
N HIS A 62 -9.63 11.36 8.68
CA HIS A 62 -10.85 12.11 8.98
C HIS A 62 -12.03 11.49 8.23
N MET A 63 -12.70 10.51 8.83
CA MET A 63 -13.96 9.97 8.29
C MET A 63 -15.17 10.54 9.05
N PRO A 64 -16.36 10.64 8.41
CA PRO A 64 -17.53 11.26 9.02
C PRO A 64 -17.97 10.63 10.35
N ASP A 65 -17.93 9.30 10.43
CA ASP A 65 -18.46 8.54 11.58
C ASP A 65 -17.39 7.99 12.52
N MET A 66 -16.11 8.00 12.10
CA MET A 66 -15.01 7.37 12.83
C MET A 66 -13.70 8.10 12.54
N TYR A 67 -12.87 8.30 13.56
CA TYR A 67 -11.52 8.79 13.34
C TYR A 67 -10.61 7.63 12.95
N GLY A 68 -9.80 7.76 11.90
CA GLY A 68 -8.94 6.68 11.39
C GLY A 68 -7.94 6.15 12.42
N LEU A 69 -7.55 6.96 13.40
CA LEU A 69 -6.72 6.48 14.50
C LEU A 69 -7.49 5.62 15.51
N ASP A 70 -8.81 5.75 15.61
CA ASP A 70 -9.63 4.88 16.47
C ASP A 70 -9.78 3.50 15.81
N LEU A 71 -9.89 3.46 14.48
CA LEU A 71 -9.77 2.21 13.71
C LEU A 71 -8.40 1.54 13.91
N LEU A 72 -7.31 2.31 13.86
CA LEU A 72 -5.97 1.81 14.14
C LEU A 72 -5.89 1.13 15.51
N ASP A 73 -6.42 1.78 16.55
CA ASP A 73 -6.41 1.21 17.90
C ASP A 73 -7.19 -0.11 17.96
N GLU A 74 -8.36 -0.19 17.33
CA GLU A 74 -9.16 -1.43 17.33
C GLU A 74 -8.45 -2.57 16.58
N ILE A 75 -7.82 -2.27 15.45
CA ILE A 75 -6.97 -3.22 14.73
C ILE A 75 -5.83 -3.68 15.64
N ARG A 76 -5.16 -2.77 16.36
CA ARG A 76 -4.02 -3.10 17.23
C ARG A 76 -4.41 -3.95 18.44
N ARG A 77 -5.66 -3.87 18.91
CA ARG A 77 -6.16 -4.74 19.98
C ARG A 77 -6.30 -6.20 19.55
N THR A 78 -6.55 -6.45 18.27
CA THR A 78 -6.94 -7.77 17.76
C THR A 78 -5.95 -8.36 16.76
N SER A 79 -5.08 -7.54 16.16
CA SER A 79 -4.21 -7.92 15.05
C SER A 79 -2.92 -7.10 14.96
N LYS A 80 -1.92 -7.68 14.31
CA LYS A 80 -0.66 -7.01 13.92
C LYS A 80 -0.66 -6.51 12.47
N LEU A 81 -1.83 -6.54 11.81
CA LEU A 81 -2.02 -6.08 10.44
C LEU A 81 -1.44 -4.66 10.27
N PRO A 82 -0.49 -4.40 9.36
CA PRO A 82 0.04 -3.06 9.14
C PRO A 82 -1.07 -2.09 8.72
N VAL A 83 -0.95 -0.84 9.16
CA VAL A 83 -1.93 0.21 8.89
C VAL A 83 -1.19 1.46 8.43
N VAL A 84 -1.52 1.95 7.24
CA VAL A 84 -1.08 3.24 6.71
C VAL A 84 -2.23 4.22 6.86
N ILE A 85 -1.95 5.39 7.42
CA ILE A 85 -2.91 6.48 7.48
C ILE A 85 -2.75 7.32 6.21
N MET A 86 -3.86 7.70 5.58
CA MET A 86 -3.91 8.66 4.50
C MET A 86 -4.73 9.87 4.95
N SER A 87 -4.31 11.08 4.62
CA SER A 87 -5.15 12.25 4.88
C SER A 87 -4.74 13.48 4.09
N ALA A 88 -5.67 14.41 3.88
CA ALA A 88 -5.35 15.78 3.44
C ALA A 88 -4.71 16.64 4.56
N ASP A 89 -4.82 16.19 5.83
CA ASP A 89 -4.20 16.87 6.96
C ASP A 89 -2.68 16.67 6.95
N SER A 90 -1.94 17.75 6.71
CA SER A 90 -0.46 17.78 6.66
C SER A 90 0.19 18.28 7.94
N ASN A 91 -0.57 18.37 9.04
CA ASN A 91 -0.04 18.82 10.33
C ASN A 91 0.93 17.78 10.90
N GLU A 92 2.18 18.21 11.14
CA GLU A 92 3.25 17.36 11.67
C GLU A 92 2.92 16.70 13.01
N ASP A 93 2.22 17.40 13.90
CA ASP A 93 1.82 16.83 15.19
C ASP A 93 0.84 15.67 15.01
N VAL A 94 -0.07 15.79 14.05
CA VAL A 94 -1.05 14.74 13.71
C VAL A 94 -0.33 13.55 13.08
N MET A 95 0.60 13.80 12.15
CA MET A 95 1.43 12.77 11.55
C MET A 95 2.24 12.02 12.62
N LEU A 96 2.97 12.73 13.48
CA LEU A 96 3.76 12.13 14.56
C LEU A 96 2.88 11.37 15.55
N LYS A 97 1.69 11.88 15.87
CA LYS A 97 0.73 11.18 16.73
C LYS A 97 0.28 9.85 16.10
N SER A 98 0.03 9.82 14.80
CA SER A 98 -0.36 8.59 14.10
C SER A 98 0.72 7.52 14.15
N LEU A 99 1.98 7.90 13.88
CA LEU A 99 3.13 6.99 13.91
C LEU A 99 3.38 6.48 15.33
N ARG A 100 3.28 7.35 16.34
CA ARG A 100 3.41 6.95 17.75
C ARG A 100 2.33 5.96 18.21
N ARG A 101 1.15 5.97 17.59
CA ARG A 101 0.07 4.98 17.83
C ARG A 101 0.29 3.66 17.09
N GLY A 102 1.35 3.53 16.31
CA GLY A 102 1.70 2.30 15.60
C GLY A 102 1.12 2.19 14.19
N ALA A 103 0.83 3.33 13.54
CA ALA A 103 0.72 3.38 12.10
C ALA A 103 2.11 3.15 11.47
N GLU A 104 2.16 2.40 10.37
CA GLU A 104 3.40 2.11 9.65
C GLU A 104 3.89 3.33 8.86
N TYR A 105 2.93 4.10 8.32
CA TYR A 105 3.22 5.28 7.53
C TYR A 105 2.05 6.26 7.56
N TYR A 106 2.34 7.53 7.24
CA TYR A 106 1.35 8.57 7.03
C TYR A 106 1.54 9.19 5.65
N LEU A 107 0.50 9.13 4.82
CA LEU A 107 0.51 9.60 3.45
C LEU A 107 -0.37 10.85 3.32
N VAL A 108 0.25 11.98 2.99
CA VAL A 108 -0.44 13.23 2.74
C VAL A 108 -1.05 13.20 1.33
N LYS A 109 -2.36 13.40 1.23
CA LYS A 109 -3.11 13.47 -0.03
C LYS A 109 -2.87 14.81 -0.73
N PRO A 110 -2.92 14.87 -2.08
CA PRO A 110 -3.29 13.77 -2.99
C PRO A 110 -2.19 12.72 -3.15
N VAL A 111 -2.58 11.46 -3.32
CA VAL A 111 -1.64 10.36 -3.59
C VAL A 111 -1.15 10.45 -5.03
N LEU A 112 0.16 10.48 -5.22
CA LEU A 112 0.80 10.53 -6.54
C LEU A 112 1.73 9.32 -6.68
N MET A 113 1.74 8.70 -7.85
CA MET A 113 2.77 7.73 -8.22
C MET A 113 4.01 8.50 -8.68
N GLU A 114 5.14 8.29 -8.01
CA GLU A 114 6.45 8.63 -8.58
C GLU A 114 6.87 7.46 -9.49
N MET A 115 7.05 7.76 -10.77
CA MET A 115 7.48 6.80 -11.81
C MET A 115 9.01 6.81 -11.98
#